data_AF-A0A941A705-F1
#
_entry.id   AF-A0A941A705-F1
#
_cell.length_a   1.000
_cell.length_b   1.000
_cell.length_c   1.000
_cell.angle_alpha   90.00
_cell.angle_beta   90.00
_cell.angle_gamma   90.00
#
_symmetry.space_group_name_H-M   'P 1'
#
loop_
_entity.id
_entity.type
_entity.pdbx_description
1 polymer ?
#
loop_
_entity_poly.entity_id
_entity_poly.type
_entity_poly.pdbx_seq_one_letter_code
_entity_poly.pdbx_strand_id
1 'polypeptide(L)'
;MKCRRHFFFTQEYGAWIIFCCIFLLGIGISTSPCFSQPTDSPKKILLIPSYNFNYKGIQWFNKGVEEGFAEQDPHIPVVYSIENLQLAAHPGDETYFSTMAESLRIKYAKDKPDLIIAQYKQSVQFMLQYGQRIFGDVPVVFAGLELEGYGALNFPANYTGVTTSFNAKRNIELILQLHPETQTIYVITGVGSTEKDMLDNTLMQGLQYRDRLKFVALNQLPFEHMLASVAQIKGDAAIIYLSMQIDSQGKILVPAAVAKDLGRVANVPVYGMLDTYVGSGITGGFLINHEKLGRRAAALAGKILHGTQPSNIPVENESIGEYSFDWNQLQRWKVPEDKLPPDSKLDFKKIGVWELYKWELLGGIVFLLLQSLLLITLLVNRSFRKRSEAVIRESEERYRALLEQSSDAIAIIDVDSLLILEVNRRWTEMMGYSAEEARKLSMYNVDANIPEHINAVYQNLLQQNHLPHGMIRLRRKGGRTIEVERSGAVIQYSGKKVFMISNRDISEERKLQALLGKDVLLAADVQRSLIPGNFEDVLVSVKTIYVPHHLVSGDFYDFAWSQEHKRFSGFIVDISGHGVG
;
A
#
# COMPACT_ATOMS: atom_id res chain seq x y z
N MET A 1 5.14 29.42 -2.27
CA MET A 1 5.51 29.18 -3.69
C MET A 1 6.02 27.76 -3.81
N LYS A 2 5.41 26.99 -4.72
CA LYS A 2 5.61 25.54 -4.91
C LYS A 2 6.92 25.29 -5.68
N CYS A 3 7.70 24.29 -5.27
CA CYS A 3 8.56 23.57 -6.21
C CYS A 3 8.62 22.09 -5.83
N ARG A 4 7.76 21.29 -6.49
CA ARG A 4 7.82 19.83 -6.55
C ARG A 4 8.83 19.45 -7.63
N ARG A 5 9.89 18.71 -7.30
CA ARG A 5 10.65 17.93 -8.30
C ARG A 5 10.21 16.48 -8.21
N HIS A 6 9.51 16.03 -9.24
CA HIS A 6 9.22 14.62 -9.51
C HIS A 6 10.50 13.95 -10.03
N PHE A 7 10.90 12.85 -9.41
CA PHE A 7 11.82 11.87 -9.97
C PHE A 7 10.95 10.82 -10.70
N PHE A 8 11.08 10.74 -12.02
CA PHE A 8 10.63 9.61 -12.83
C PHE A 8 11.87 9.08 -13.55
N PHE A 9 12.23 7.82 -13.29
CA PHE A 9 13.27 7.10 -14.00
C PHE A 9 12.71 5.71 -14.30
N THR A 10 12.19 5.50 -15.51
CA THR A 10 12.06 4.17 -16.13
C THR A 10 11.86 4.30 -17.63
N GLN A 11 12.67 3.52 -18.35
CA GLN A 11 12.45 2.98 -19.70
C GLN A 11 12.39 3.96 -20.89
N GLU A 12 13.46 3.97 -21.69
CA GLU A 12 13.47 3.72 -23.15
C GLU A 12 14.72 4.34 -23.81
N TYR A 13 15.86 3.65 -23.77
CA TYR A 13 17.00 3.96 -24.65
C TYR A 13 17.73 2.68 -25.05
N GLY A 14 17.06 1.86 -25.85
CA GLY A 14 17.59 0.64 -26.43
C GLY A 14 17.24 0.52 -27.91
N ALA A 15 17.55 1.55 -28.71
CA ALA A 15 17.38 1.45 -30.18
C ALA A 15 18.21 2.45 -31.01
N TRP A 16 18.79 3.51 -30.43
CA TRP A 16 19.44 4.57 -31.22
C TRP A 16 20.98 4.58 -31.21
N ILE A 17 21.63 3.65 -30.48
CA ILE A 17 23.10 3.67 -30.29
C ILE A 17 23.88 3.01 -31.45
N ILE A 18 23.23 2.22 -32.31
CA ILE A 18 23.94 1.45 -33.36
C ILE A 18 23.99 2.18 -34.72
N PHE A 19 23.19 3.24 -34.92
CA PHE A 19 23.16 3.97 -36.20
C PHE A 19 24.09 5.20 -36.27
N CYS A 20 24.66 5.66 -35.15
CA CYS A 20 25.60 6.79 -35.13
C CYS A 20 27.08 6.40 -35.33
N CYS A 21 27.43 5.11 -35.30
CA CYS A 21 28.83 4.67 -35.30
C CYS A 21 29.48 4.50 -36.69
N ILE A 22 28.75 4.66 -37.80
CA ILE A 22 29.30 4.38 -39.14
C ILE A 22 29.41 5.64 -40.03
N PHE A 23 28.93 6.81 -39.59
CA PHE A 23 28.96 8.05 -40.39
C PHE A 23 30.01 9.10 -39.97
N LEU A 24 30.90 8.78 -39.01
CA LEU A 24 31.95 9.68 -38.50
C LEU A 24 33.37 9.13 -38.79
N LEU A 25 33.62 8.65 -40.00
CA LEU A 25 34.94 8.12 -40.41
C LEU A 25 35.52 8.82 -41.66
N GLY A 26 35.02 10.01 -41.99
CA GLY A 26 35.60 10.84 -43.04
C GLY A 26 35.46 12.31 -42.69
N ILE A 27 36.59 13.03 -42.74
CA ILE A 27 36.78 14.47 -42.50
C ILE A 27 37.22 14.79 -41.07
N GLY A 28 38.55 14.94 -40.91
CA GLY A 28 39.17 15.38 -39.67
C GLY A 28 40.70 15.47 -39.73
N ILE A 29 41.27 15.95 -40.84
CA ILE A 29 42.64 16.49 -40.84
C ILE A 29 42.51 17.94 -40.37
N SER A 30 42.80 18.22 -39.10
CA SER A 30 43.48 19.44 -38.63
C SER A 30 43.46 19.54 -37.09
N THR A 31 44.63 19.88 -36.55
CA THR A 31 44.92 20.32 -35.17
C THR A 31 44.65 19.31 -34.06
N SER A 32 45.66 18.51 -33.73
CA SER A 32 45.83 17.99 -32.37
C SER A 32 45.85 19.18 -31.40
N PRO A 33 44.94 19.27 -30.41
CA PRO A 33 45.22 20.11 -29.26
C PRO A 33 46.45 19.48 -28.59
N CYS A 34 47.55 20.22 -28.56
CA CYS A 34 48.62 19.95 -27.62
C CYS A 34 47.98 20.00 -26.23
N PHE A 35 47.64 18.85 -25.64
CA PHE A 35 47.41 18.78 -24.21
C PHE A 35 48.75 19.13 -23.58
N SER A 36 48.87 20.38 -23.13
CA SER A 36 49.94 20.77 -22.21
C SER A 36 49.88 19.79 -21.04
N GLN A 37 50.95 19.04 -20.82
CA GLN A 37 51.16 18.38 -19.53
C GLN A 37 51.03 19.45 -18.44
N PRO A 38 50.33 19.21 -17.32
CA PRO A 38 50.38 20.12 -16.18
C PRO A 38 51.85 20.20 -15.76
N THR A 39 52.48 21.33 -16.06
CA THR A 39 53.88 21.63 -15.75
C THR A 39 54.09 22.01 -14.28
N ASP A 40 53.05 22.00 -13.46
CA ASP A 40 53.17 22.34 -12.06
C ASP A 40 53.54 21.11 -11.23
N SER A 41 54.79 21.13 -10.73
CA SER A 41 55.22 20.28 -9.63
C SER A 41 54.21 20.33 -8.48
N PRO A 42 53.92 19.20 -7.82
CA PRO A 42 52.93 19.17 -6.75
C PRO A 42 53.29 20.13 -5.62
N LYS A 43 52.31 20.91 -5.16
CA LYS A 43 52.45 21.84 -4.04
C LYS A 43 52.47 21.06 -2.73
N LYS A 44 53.47 21.30 -1.89
CA LYS A 44 53.67 20.63 -0.59
C LYS A 44 53.05 21.48 0.52
N ILE A 45 51.99 20.97 1.13
CA ILE A 45 51.32 21.64 2.25
C ILE A 45 51.61 20.88 3.54
N LEU A 46 52.15 21.60 4.52
CA LEU A 46 52.45 21.07 5.84
C LEU A 46 51.38 21.49 6.85
N LEU A 47 50.70 20.51 7.44
CA LEU A 47 49.73 20.71 8.51
C LEU A 47 50.43 20.51 9.86
N ILE A 48 50.32 21.49 10.75
CA ILE A 48 50.86 21.40 12.13
C ILE A 48 49.70 21.55 13.11
N PRO A 49 49.09 20.45 13.57
CA PRO A 49 48.02 20.51 14.56
C PRO A 49 48.55 20.76 15.98
N SER A 50 47.80 21.54 16.78
CA SER A 50 48.07 21.73 18.21
C SER A 50 47.82 20.47 19.05
N TYR A 51 46.86 19.64 18.63
CA TYR A 51 46.42 18.44 19.34
C TYR A 51 46.78 17.17 18.55
N ASN A 52 46.55 16.01 19.16
CA ASN A 52 46.80 14.72 18.53
C ASN A 52 45.95 14.55 17.25
N PHE A 53 46.59 14.13 16.16
CA PHE A 53 45.95 13.99 14.84
C PHE A 53 44.76 13.00 14.80
N ASN A 54 44.68 12.08 15.77
CA ASN A 54 43.58 11.11 15.87
C ASN A 54 42.29 11.71 16.45
N TYR A 55 42.31 12.94 16.95
CA TYR A 55 41.09 13.59 17.43
C TYR A 55 40.16 13.94 16.27
N LYS A 56 38.86 13.62 16.42
CA LYS A 56 37.86 13.82 15.35
C LYS A 56 37.84 15.23 14.79
N GLY A 57 37.97 16.26 15.64
CA GLY A 57 38.00 17.66 15.19
C GLY A 57 39.19 17.96 14.27
N ILE A 58 40.37 17.34 14.52
CA ILE A 58 41.54 17.46 13.64
C ILE A 58 41.29 16.74 12.31
N GLN A 59 40.72 15.54 12.36
CA GLN A 59 40.40 14.78 11.14
C GLN A 59 39.39 15.51 10.26
N TRP A 60 38.35 16.10 10.86
CA TRP A 60 37.34 16.87 10.13
C TRP A 60 37.90 18.18 9.58
N PHE A 61 38.77 18.86 10.33
CA PHE A 61 39.50 20.01 9.80
C PHE A 61 40.36 19.63 8.60
N ASN A 62 41.17 18.55 8.70
CA ASN A 62 42.03 18.09 7.62
C ASN A 62 41.21 17.70 6.38
N LYS A 63 40.12 16.97 6.58
CA LYS A 63 39.15 16.64 5.52
C LYS A 63 38.63 17.92 4.85
N GLY A 64 38.27 18.94 5.64
CA GLY A 64 37.83 20.23 5.13
C GLY A 64 38.91 20.95 4.32
N VAL A 65 40.18 20.87 4.73
CA VAL A 65 41.30 21.41 3.93
C VAL A 65 41.42 20.68 2.59
N GLU A 66 41.42 19.35 2.61
CA GLU A 66 41.54 18.50 1.41
C GLU A 66 40.39 18.76 0.43
N GLU A 67 39.14 18.75 0.92
CA GLU A 67 37.95 19.04 0.12
C GLU A 67 37.95 20.50 -0.38
N GLY A 68 38.39 21.45 0.44
CA GLY A 68 38.49 22.86 0.06
C GLY A 68 39.42 23.09 -1.12
N PHE A 69 40.59 22.44 -1.13
CA PHE A 69 41.49 22.47 -2.29
C PHE A 69 40.92 21.72 -3.50
N ALA A 70 40.29 20.56 -3.29
CA ALA A 70 39.68 19.81 -4.39
C ALA A 70 38.53 20.58 -5.06
N GLU A 71 37.78 21.39 -4.31
CA GLU A 71 36.67 22.21 -4.82
C GLU A 71 37.14 23.48 -5.53
N GLN A 72 38.15 24.17 -4.99
CA GLN A 72 38.57 25.49 -5.49
C GLN A 72 39.70 25.40 -6.52
N ASP A 73 40.57 24.41 -6.39
CA ASP A 73 41.81 24.25 -7.16
C ASP A 73 42.02 22.80 -7.65
N PRO A 74 41.06 22.18 -8.36
CA PRO A 74 41.11 20.76 -8.75
C PRO A 74 42.30 20.40 -9.66
N HIS A 75 42.93 21.40 -10.26
CA HIS A 75 44.06 21.23 -11.19
C HIS A 75 45.43 21.37 -10.51
N ILE A 76 45.48 21.81 -9.25
CA ILE A 76 46.74 21.91 -8.50
C ILE A 76 46.96 20.59 -7.76
N PRO A 77 47.94 19.76 -8.16
CA PRO A 77 48.26 18.56 -7.39
C PRO A 77 48.87 18.97 -6.05
N VAL A 78 48.21 18.61 -4.95
CA VAL A 78 48.67 18.92 -3.59
C VAL A 78 49.14 17.65 -2.88
N VAL A 79 50.29 17.74 -2.21
CA VAL A 79 50.82 16.69 -1.33
C VAL A 79 50.78 17.20 0.10
N TYR A 80 50.00 16.53 0.94
CA TYR A 80 49.85 16.88 2.36
C TYR A 80 50.88 16.13 3.22
N SER A 81 51.44 16.82 4.20
CA SER A 81 52.25 16.23 5.28
C SER A 81 51.74 16.74 6.62
N ILE A 82 51.81 15.92 7.67
CA ILE A 82 51.35 16.28 9.01
C ILE A 82 52.49 16.10 10.00
N GLU A 83 52.75 17.12 10.82
CA GLU A 83 53.67 17.04 11.96
C GLU A 83 52.89 17.01 13.27
N ASN A 84 52.73 15.82 13.83
CA ASN A 84 52.01 15.62 15.08
C ASN A 84 52.91 15.93 16.29
N LEU A 85 53.06 17.21 16.60
CA LEU A 85 53.93 17.72 17.67
C LEU A 85 53.29 17.65 19.06
N GLN A 86 52.00 17.32 19.17
CA GLN A 86 51.27 17.21 20.45
C GLN A 86 51.49 18.40 21.42
N LEU A 87 51.58 19.63 20.88
CA LEU A 87 51.94 20.85 21.62
C LEU A 87 51.01 21.13 22.81
N ALA A 88 49.70 20.87 22.65
CA ALA A 88 48.72 21.07 23.70
C ALA A 88 48.85 20.08 24.87
N ALA A 89 49.50 18.92 24.68
CA ALA A 89 49.76 17.95 25.74
C ALA A 89 50.97 18.35 26.62
N HIS A 90 51.80 19.29 26.17
CA HIS A 90 53.01 19.78 26.85
C HIS A 90 52.98 21.30 27.02
N PRO A 91 51.96 21.87 27.68
CA PRO A 91 51.76 23.31 27.73
C PRO A 91 52.92 24.02 28.43
N GLY A 92 53.57 24.95 27.73
CA GLY A 92 54.66 25.76 28.28
C GLY A 92 55.98 25.02 28.52
N ASP A 93 56.13 23.79 28.01
CA ASP A 93 57.39 23.04 28.09
C ASP A 93 58.36 23.51 26.99
N GLU A 94 59.11 24.56 27.30
CA GLU A 94 60.09 25.15 26.37
C GLU A 94 61.20 24.16 25.96
N THR A 95 61.53 23.18 26.81
CA THR A 95 62.53 22.17 26.46
C THR A 95 61.98 21.24 25.39
N TYR A 96 60.73 20.80 25.57
CA TYR A 96 60.01 20.03 24.57
C TYR A 96 59.87 20.79 23.24
N PHE A 97 59.41 22.05 23.28
CA PHE A 97 59.21 22.86 22.08
C PHE A 97 60.52 23.13 21.34
N SER A 98 61.58 23.55 22.03
CA SER A 98 62.87 23.79 21.40
C SER A 98 63.48 22.52 20.79
N THR A 99 63.27 21.35 21.41
CA THR A 99 63.71 20.06 20.87
C THR A 99 62.94 19.68 19.60
N MET A 100 61.62 19.84 19.59
CA MET A 100 60.80 19.61 18.40
C MET A 100 61.17 20.57 17.26
N ALA A 101 61.40 21.85 17.59
CA ALA A 101 61.84 22.85 16.62
C ALA A 101 63.17 22.47 15.96
N GLU A 102 64.16 22.00 16.73
CA GLU A 102 65.44 21.58 16.17
C GLU A 102 65.30 20.33 15.29
N SER A 103 64.47 19.37 15.69
CA SER A 103 64.15 18.19 14.88
C SER A 103 63.53 18.58 13.52
N LEU A 104 62.54 19.47 13.54
CA LEU A 104 61.90 19.97 12.32
C LEU A 104 62.89 20.77 11.46
N ARG A 105 63.76 21.58 12.07
CA ARG A 105 64.79 22.35 11.34
C ARG A 105 65.72 21.43 10.56
N ILE A 106 66.11 20.29 11.15
CA ILE A 106 66.93 19.29 10.46
C ILE A 106 66.12 18.60 9.36
N LYS A 107 64.88 18.19 9.65
CA LYS A 107 63.99 17.49 8.71
C LYS A 107 63.69 18.32 7.45
N TYR A 108 63.38 19.60 7.62
CA TYR A 108 62.98 20.51 6.54
C TYR A 108 64.12 21.38 6.00
N ALA A 109 65.39 21.06 6.33
CA ALA A 109 66.55 21.84 5.88
C ALA A 109 66.72 21.85 4.34
N LYS A 110 66.40 20.74 3.67
CA LYS A 110 66.60 20.56 2.22
C LYS A 110 65.31 20.59 1.40
N ASP A 111 64.20 20.18 2.00
CA ASP A 111 62.91 20.07 1.31
C ASP A 111 61.85 20.79 2.12
N LYS A 112 61.66 22.09 1.85
CA LYS A 112 60.69 22.94 2.56
C LYS A 112 59.30 22.79 1.96
N PRO A 113 58.23 22.91 2.76
CA PRO A 113 56.88 23.02 2.22
C PRO A 113 56.70 24.35 1.48
N ASP A 114 55.78 24.36 0.51
CA ASP A 114 55.36 25.58 -0.18
C ASP A 114 54.45 26.46 0.71
N LEU A 115 53.72 25.82 1.62
CA LEU A 115 52.80 26.47 2.54
C LEU A 115 52.61 25.65 3.82
N ILE A 116 52.44 26.34 4.94
CA ILE A 116 52.17 25.71 6.24
C ILE A 116 50.78 26.12 6.72
N ILE A 117 49.99 25.16 7.19
CA ILE A 117 48.74 25.40 7.89
C ILE A 117 48.92 25.07 9.37
N ALA A 118 48.98 26.11 10.21
CA ALA A 118 49.11 26.00 11.64
C ALA A 118 47.71 25.94 12.29
N GLN A 119 47.34 24.79 12.87
CA GLN A 119 45.99 24.60 13.43
C GLN A 119 45.97 24.89 14.93
N TYR A 120 45.13 25.84 15.31
CA TYR A 120 44.88 26.32 16.68
C TYR A 120 46.06 26.99 17.39
N LYS A 121 45.75 27.55 18.57
CA LYS A 121 46.57 28.47 19.35
C LYS A 121 48.00 28.01 19.58
N GLN A 122 48.21 26.79 20.07
CA GLN A 122 49.53 26.30 20.46
C GLN A 122 50.47 26.15 19.25
N SER A 123 49.95 25.70 18.11
CA SER A 123 50.69 25.61 16.84
C SER A 123 51.08 26.99 16.32
N VAL A 124 50.17 27.97 16.39
CA VAL A 124 50.48 29.35 16.01
C VAL A 124 51.57 29.95 16.91
N GLN A 125 51.48 29.76 18.22
CA GLN A 125 52.50 30.22 19.17
C GLN A 125 53.87 29.59 18.88
N PHE A 126 53.90 28.28 18.65
CA PHE A 126 55.11 27.56 18.25
C PHE A 126 55.70 28.11 16.95
N MET A 127 54.86 28.40 15.94
CA MET A 127 55.30 28.97 14.67
C MET A 127 55.80 30.42 14.81
N LEU A 128 55.16 31.24 15.63
CA LEU A 128 55.62 32.61 15.91
C LEU A 128 57.00 32.61 16.59
N GLN A 129 57.25 31.65 17.47
CA GLN A 129 58.50 31.56 18.23
C GLN A 129 59.64 30.87 17.45
N TYR A 130 59.34 29.78 16.74
CA TYR A 130 60.36 28.93 16.12
C TYR A 130 60.26 28.87 14.58
N GLY A 131 59.13 29.25 14.00
CA GLY A 131 58.82 29.05 12.57
C GLY A 131 59.83 29.70 11.61
N GLN A 132 60.25 30.94 11.88
CA GLN A 132 61.26 31.62 11.05
C GLN A 132 62.59 30.87 11.02
N ARG A 133 63.00 30.28 12.15
CA ARG A 133 64.25 29.50 12.25
C ARG A 133 64.14 28.14 11.55
N ILE A 134 62.97 27.52 11.58
CA ILE A 134 62.73 26.19 11.01
C ILE A 134 62.52 26.29 9.50
N PHE A 135 61.58 27.13 9.07
CA PHE A 135 61.06 27.16 7.70
C PHE A 135 61.51 28.41 6.92
N GLY A 136 61.97 29.48 7.58
CA GLY A 136 62.25 30.77 6.95
C GLY A 136 60.95 31.48 6.55
N ASP A 137 60.93 32.14 5.39
CA ASP A 137 59.81 32.96 4.92
C ASP A 137 58.65 32.16 4.28
N VAL A 138 58.57 30.84 4.53
CA VAL A 138 57.47 30.02 4.01
C VAL A 138 56.13 30.60 4.50
N PRO A 139 55.13 30.79 3.61
CA PRO A 139 53.83 31.29 4.01
C PRO A 139 53.13 30.41 5.04
N VAL A 140 52.51 31.05 6.04
CA VAL A 140 51.76 30.38 7.10
C VAL A 140 50.30 30.85 7.07
N VAL A 141 49.38 29.90 6.90
CA VAL A 141 47.95 30.12 7.12
C VAL A 141 47.59 29.52 8.47
N PHE A 142 47.25 30.37 9.43
CA PHE A 142 46.73 29.86 10.69
C PHE A 142 45.21 29.65 10.63
N ALA A 143 44.74 28.59 11.27
CA ALA A 143 43.33 28.33 11.46
C ALA A 143 43.05 28.19 12.96
N GLY A 144 42.61 29.28 13.57
CA GLY A 144 42.51 29.44 15.02
C GLY A 144 41.09 29.32 15.55
N LEU A 145 40.95 28.62 16.67
CA LEU A 145 39.84 28.79 17.61
C LEU A 145 40.32 29.81 18.66
N GLU A 146 39.51 30.84 18.92
CA GLU A 146 39.72 32.05 19.76
C GLU A 146 40.21 33.33 19.06
N LEU A 147 39.60 34.46 19.42
CA LEU A 147 39.96 35.82 18.96
C LEU A 147 40.67 36.66 20.02
N GLU A 148 40.41 36.42 21.31
CA GLU A 148 40.93 37.25 22.39
C GLU A 148 42.44 36.98 22.55
N GLY A 149 43.24 37.94 22.10
CA GLY A 149 44.71 37.85 22.08
C GLY A 149 45.31 37.87 20.67
N TYR A 150 44.62 37.33 19.66
CA TYR A 150 45.13 37.35 18.27
C TYR A 150 45.23 38.76 17.70
N GLY A 151 44.26 39.64 18.01
CA GLY A 151 44.29 41.04 17.56
C GLY A 151 45.42 41.88 18.18
N ALA A 152 46.08 41.39 19.24
CA ALA A 152 47.25 42.01 19.84
C ALA A 152 48.57 41.37 19.36
N LEU A 153 48.51 40.22 18.66
CA LEU A 153 49.68 39.57 18.11
C LEU A 153 50.07 40.27 16.80
N ASN A 154 51.29 40.81 16.77
CA ASN A 154 51.90 41.28 15.54
C ASN A 154 52.36 40.07 14.72
N PHE A 155 51.54 39.69 13.75
CA PHE A 155 51.88 38.61 12.82
C PHE A 155 53.00 39.04 11.86
N PRO A 156 53.98 38.16 11.58
CA PRO A 156 54.95 38.39 10.52
C PRO A 156 54.28 38.50 9.14
N ALA A 157 54.93 39.15 8.17
CA ALA A 157 54.34 39.43 6.85
C ALA A 157 53.98 38.19 6.02
N ASN A 158 54.59 37.03 6.32
CA ASN A 158 54.27 35.75 5.70
C ASN A 158 53.12 35.00 6.40
N TYR A 159 52.45 35.61 7.38
CA TYR A 159 51.33 35.00 8.11
C TYR A 159 50.00 35.66 7.71
N THR A 160 48.99 34.83 7.53
CA THR A 160 47.58 35.24 7.48
C THR A 160 46.74 34.10 8.03
N GLY A 161 45.44 34.26 8.15
CA GLY A 161 44.62 33.17 8.65
C GLY A 161 43.17 33.51 8.88
N VAL A 162 42.49 32.48 9.38
CA VAL A 162 41.11 32.54 9.80
C VAL A 162 41.04 32.25 11.30
N THR A 163 40.25 33.04 12.00
CA THR A 163 39.93 32.87 13.41
C THR A 163 38.44 32.69 13.60
N THR A 164 38.05 31.91 14.60
CA THR A 164 36.65 31.77 15.02
C THR A 164 36.58 31.72 16.54
N SER A 165 35.69 32.50 17.14
CA SER A 165 35.50 32.51 18.60
C SER A 165 34.41 31.54 19.04
N PHE A 166 34.59 30.94 20.21
CA PHE A 166 33.51 30.27 20.93
C PHE A 166 32.37 31.26 21.19
N ASN A 167 31.21 31.02 20.56
CA ASN A 167 30.07 31.92 20.69
C ASN A 167 29.12 31.42 21.79
N ALA A 168 29.56 31.52 23.04
CA ALA A 168 28.77 31.14 24.20
C ALA A 168 27.45 31.94 24.26
N LYS A 169 27.49 33.22 23.85
CA LYS A 169 26.31 34.08 23.75
C LYS A 169 25.20 33.45 22.92
N ARG A 170 25.49 32.91 21.73
CA ARG A 170 24.50 32.23 20.88
C ARG A 170 23.87 31.03 21.59
N ASN A 171 24.66 30.26 22.33
CA ASN A 171 24.12 29.13 23.11
C ASN A 171 23.30 29.59 24.33
N ILE A 172 23.68 30.68 25.00
CA ILE A 172 22.89 31.27 26.09
C ILE A 172 21.55 31.77 25.56
N GLU A 173 21.54 32.50 24.45
CA GLU A 173 20.33 32.99 23.79
C GLU A 173 19.44 31.84 23.31
N LEU A 174 20.06 30.81 22.72
CA LEU A 174 19.36 29.58 22.32
C LEU A 174 18.69 28.89 23.49
N ILE A 175 19.39 28.74 24.62
CA ILE A 175 18.82 28.16 25.84
C ILE A 175 17.61 28.97 26.29
N LEU A 176 17.71 30.30 26.34
CA LEU A 176 16.60 31.18 26.75
C LEU A 176 15.43 31.17 25.74
N GLN A 177 15.69 30.92 24.46
CA GLN A 177 14.65 30.78 23.43
C GLN A 177 13.90 29.45 23.56
N LEU A 178 14.62 28.35 23.75
CA LEU A 178 14.03 27.00 23.83
C LEU A 178 13.45 26.71 25.21
N HIS A 179 14.04 27.26 26.27
CA HIS A 179 13.68 27.10 27.67
C HIS A 179 13.60 28.47 28.38
N PRO A 180 12.53 29.25 28.15
CA PRO A 180 12.41 30.62 28.69
C PRO A 180 12.47 30.73 30.22
N GLU A 181 12.05 29.68 30.93
CA GLU A 181 12.03 29.66 32.40
C GLU A 181 13.43 29.46 33.02
N THR A 182 14.47 29.10 32.24
CA THR A 182 15.80 28.81 32.78
C THR A 182 16.35 29.96 33.64
N GLN A 183 16.75 29.62 34.88
CA GLN A 183 17.33 30.52 35.87
C GLN A 183 18.80 30.23 36.14
N THR A 184 19.24 28.97 35.95
CA THR A 184 20.64 28.57 36.21
C THR A 184 21.25 27.87 35.02
N ILE A 185 22.44 28.30 34.60
CA ILE A 185 23.26 27.61 33.60
C ILE A 185 24.49 27.02 34.28
N TYR A 186 24.60 25.69 34.25
CA TYR A 186 25.79 24.98 34.71
C TYR A 186 26.79 24.89 33.57
N VAL A 187 28.01 25.36 33.80
CA VAL A 187 29.09 25.31 32.81
C VAL A 187 30.03 24.17 33.17
N ILE A 188 30.17 23.22 32.26
CA ILE A 188 30.99 22.04 32.42
C ILE A 188 32.20 22.13 31.50
N THR A 189 33.38 22.06 32.13
CA THR A 189 34.66 22.14 31.44
C THR A 189 35.76 21.52 32.33
N GLY A 190 36.90 21.19 31.73
CA GLY A 190 38.08 20.72 32.47
C GLY A 190 38.93 21.86 33.05
N VAL A 191 40.14 21.53 33.50
CA VAL A 191 41.10 22.47 34.11
C VAL A 191 42.31 22.79 33.23
N GLY A 192 42.33 22.30 31.98
CA GLY A 192 43.38 22.63 31.01
C GLY A 192 43.43 24.13 30.67
N SER A 193 44.55 24.61 30.11
CA SER A 193 44.72 26.03 29.77
C SER A 193 43.67 26.51 28.76
N THR A 194 43.46 25.78 27.66
CA THR A 194 42.39 26.07 26.68
C THR A 194 41.01 26.02 27.35
N GLU A 195 40.78 25.07 28.25
CA GLU A 195 39.48 24.86 28.89
C GLU A 195 39.13 25.97 29.89
N LYS A 196 40.17 26.54 30.51
CA LYS A 196 40.07 27.75 31.32
C LYS A 196 39.75 28.96 30.47
N ASP A 197 40.43 29.16 29.34
CA ASP A 197 40.15 30.27 28.42
C ASP A 197 38.71 30.21 27.90
N MET A 198 38.22 29.02 27.53
CA MET A 198 36.83 28.78 27.15
C MET A 198 35.85 29.13 28.28
N LEU A 199 36.19 28.78 29.53
CA LEU A 199 35.36 29.09 30.70
C LEU A 199 35.28 30.59 30.95
N ASP A 200 36.42 31.25 31.02
CA ASP A 200 36.52 32.68 31.33
C ASP A 200 35.78 33.50 30.27
N ASN A 201 35.94 33.15 28.99
CA ASN A 201 35.21 33.79 27.90
C ASN A 201 33.70 33.51 27.96
N THR A 202 33.28 32.28 28.29
CA THR A 202 31.86 31.93 28.46
C THR A 202 31.22 32.74 29.60
N LEU A 203 31.91 32.83 30.75
CA LEU A 203 31.43 33.61 31.88
C LEU A 203 31.39 35.11 31.57
N MET A 204 32.39 35.63 30.84
CA MET A 204 32.43 37.02 30.39
C MET A 204 31.25 37.36 29.46
N GLN A 205 30.97 36.51 28.45
CA GLN A 205 29.80 36.67 27.59
C GLN A 205 28.48 36.52 28.36
N GLY A 206 28.48 35.74 29.44
CA GLY A 206 27.35 35.56 30.35
C GLY A 206 27.03 36.75 31.25
N LEU A 207 27.98 37.66 31.48
CA LEU A 207 27.82 38.80 32.40
C LEU A 207 26.63 39.70 32.05
N GLN A 208 26.32 39.85 30.76
CA GLN A 208 25.18 40.65 30.29
C GLN A 208 23.81 40.05 30.71
N TYR A 209 23.78 38.79 31.15
CA TYR A 209 22.58 38.08 31.58
C TYR A 209 22.50 37.84 33.09
N ARG A 210 23.45 38.38 33.88
CA ARG A 210 23.59 38.10 35.33
C ARG A 210 22.34 38.44 36.15
N ASP A 211 21.51 39.38 35.67
CA ASP A 211 20.29 39.79 36.36
C ASP A 211 19.15 38.76 36.20
N ARG A 212 19.27 37.85 35.22
CA ARG A 212 18.30 36.78 34.93
C ARG A 212 18.86 35.38 35.19
N LEU A 213 20.14 35.18 34.91
CA LEU A 213 20.80 33.86 34.90
C LEU A 213 21.92 33.79 35.94
N LYS A 214 21.90 32.71 36.71
CA LYS A 214 23.03 32.29 37.55
C LYS A 214 23.92 31.32 36.77
N PHE A 215 25.20 31.64 36.65
CA PHE A 215 26.20 30.73 36.08
C PHE A 215 26.91 29.96 37.18
N VAL A 216 27.03 28.63 37.04
CA VAL A 216 27.71 27.76 38.01
C VAL A 216 28.72 26.88 37.27
N ALA A 217 30.01 27.14 37.47
CA ALA A 217 31.08 26.31 36.91
C ALA A 217 31.35 25.10 37.82
N LEU A 218 31.47 23.90 37.24
CA LEU A 218 31.74 22.66 37.99
C LEU A 218 33.16 22.12 37.78
N ASN A 219 34.04 22.87 37.10
CA ASN A 219 35.39 22.44 36.72
C ASN A 219 36.34 22.13 37.90
N GLN A 220 36.02 22.60 39.11
CA GLN A 220 36.79 22.30 40.31
C GLN A 220 36.50 20.90 40.89
N LEU A 221 35.45 20.22 40.43
CA LEU A 221 35.09 18.89 40.91
C LEU A 221 35.83 17.80 40.11
N PRO A 222 36.30 16.73 40.78
CA PRO A 222 36.72 15.51 40.07
C PRO A 222 35.56 14.97 39.23
N PHE A 223 35.87 14.31 38.11
CA PHE A 223 34.87 13.94 37.11
C PHE A 223 33.69 13.13 37.69
N GLU A 224 33.95 12.16 38.55
CA GLU A 224 32.90 11.33 39.15
C GLU A 224 31.96 12.15 40.06
N HIS A 225 32.50 13.11 40.82
CA HIS A 225 31.72 14.01 41.68
C HIS A 225 30.95 15.05 40.86
N MET A 226 31.52 15.48 39.73
CA MET A 226 30.83 16.32 38.77
C MET A 226 29.61 15.60 38.20
N LEU A 227 29.74 14.34 37.74
CA LEU A 227 28.61 13.54 37.26
C LEU A 227 27.54 13.35 38.34
N ALA A 228 27.95 13.08 39.58
CA ALA A 228 27.02 12.99 40.70
C ALA A 228 26.26 14.30 40.93
N SER A 229 26.94 15.44 40.80
CA SER A 229 26.31 16.77 40.90
C SER A 229 25.34 17.02 39.75
N VAL A 230 25.71 16.67 38.53
CA VAL A 230 24.87 16.80 37.33
C VAL A 230 23.59 15.98 37.44
N ALA A 231 23.66 14.77 38.01
CA ALA A 231 22.51 13.92 38.23
C ALA A 231 21.48 14.51 39.22
N GLN A 232 21.90 15.43 40.10
CA GLN A 232 21.02 16.09 41.06
C GLN A 232 20.39 17.38 40.54
N ILE A 233 20.84 17.90 39.40
CA ILE A 233 20.29 19.13 38.79
C ILE A 233 18.85 18.85 38.34
N LYS A 234 17.91 19.71 38.77
CA LYS A 234 16.48 19.64 38.44
C LYS A 234 15.91 21.05 38.28
N GLY A 235 14.73 21.15 37.70
CA GLY A 235 13.98 22.40 37.57
C GLY A 235 14.49 23.26 36.41
N ASP A 236 14.45 24.56 36.60
CA ASP A 236 14.69 25.57 35.57
C ASP A 236 16.20 25.81 35.32
N ALA A 237 16.89 24.77 34.89
CA ALA A 237 18.32 24.80 34.61
C ALA A 237 18.68 24.21 33.24
N ALA A 238 19.84 24.59 32.73
CA ALA A 238 20.45 24.00 31.54
C ALA A 238 21.96 23.83 31.76
N ILE A 239 22.59 22.98 30.96
CA ILE A 239 24.03 22.76 30.99
C ILE A 239 24.64 23.26 29.69
N ILE A 240 25.76 23.99 29.77
CA ILE A 240 26.67 24.24 28.65
C ILE A 240 27.93 23.42 28.88
N TYR A 241 28.20 22.48 27.97
CA TYR A 241 29.41 21.68 27.95
C TYR A 241 30.41 22.24 26.93
N LEU A 242 31.57 22.67 27.45
CA LEU A 242 32.63 23.31 26.67
C LEU A 242 33.59 22.26 26.11
N SER A 243 34.42 21.66 26.98
CA SER A 243 35.33 20.54 26.73
C SER A 243 35.88 20.05 28.06
N MET A 244 36.17 18.74 28.18
CA MET A 244 36.84 18.20 29.36
C MET A 244 37.86 17.12 28.97
N GLN A 245 39.13 17.50 28.94
CA GLN A 245 40.30 16.65 28.66
C GLN A 245 41.01 16.26 29.94
N ILE A 246 40.99 17.13 30.94
CA ILE A 246 41.62 16.88 32.23
C ILE A 246 40.73 17.41 33.35
N ASP A 247 40.50 16.60 34.38
CA ASP A 247 39.74 17.01 35.56
C ASP A 247 40.63 17.66 36.64
N SER A 248 40.02 18.13 37.74
CA SER A 248 40.75 18.79 38.83
C SER A 248 41.75 17.89 39.58
N GLN A 249 41.74 16.57 39.35
CA GLN A 249 42.72 15.62 39.90
C GLN A 249 43.76 15.19 38.86
N GLY A 250 43.72 15.74 37.64
CA GLY A 250 44.63 15.39 36.57
C GLY A 250 44.22 14.14 35.77
N LYS A 251 42.99 13.63 35.95
CA LYS A 251 42.50 12.48 35.17
C LYS A 251 42.31 12.90 33.72
N ILE A 252 42.99 12.21 32.81
CA ILE A 252 42.84 12.42 31.36
C ILE A 252 41.53 11.78 30.90
N LEU A 253 40.73 12.55 30.17
CA LEU A 253 39.39 12.21 29.70
C LEU A 253 39.28 12.47 28.20
N VAL A 254 38.40 11.71 27.55
CA VAL A 254 38.05 11.94 26.14
C VAL A 254 36.80 12.82 26.09
N PRO A 255 36.86 14.04 25.53
CA PRO A 255 35.74 14.99 25.63
C PRO A 255 34.39 14.47 25.09
N ALA A 256 34.41 13.65 24.02
CA ALA A 256 33.18 13.04 23.50
C ALA A 256 32.61 11.94 24.42
N ALA A 257 33.46 11.22 25.15
CA ALA A 257 33.02 10.26 26.16
C ALA A 257 32.39 10.98 27.36
N VAL A 258 32.98 12.11 27.77
CA VAL A 258 32.40 12.98 28.82
C VAL A 258 31.02 13.48 28.41
N ALA A 259 30.83 13.96 27.18
CA ALA A 259 29.51 14.34 26.66
C ALA A 259 28.48 13.21 26.80
N LYS A 260 28.89 11.96 26.53
CA LYS A 260 28.04 10.77 26.62
C LYS A 260 27.63 10.47 28.04
N ASP A 261 28.56 10.54 28.98
CA ASP A 261 28.26 10.32 30.39
C ASP A 261 27.37 11.43 30.95
N LEU A 262 27.63 12.69 30.57
CA LEU A 262 26.76 13.82 30.91
C LEU A 262 25.35 13.62 30.39
N GLY A 263 25.18 13.31 29.10
CA GLY A 263 23.87 13.08 28.50
C GLY A 263 23.12 11.92 29.16
N ARG A 264 23.81 10.91 29.68
CA ARG A 264 23.21 9.77 30.39
C ARG A 264 22.66 10.16 31.77
N VAL A 265 23.38 10.97 32.53
CA VAL A 265 23.02 11.30 33.92
C VAL A 265 22.24 12.60 34.06
N ALA A 266 22.32 13.50 33.08
CA ALA A 266 21.66 14.80 33.14
C ALA A 266 20.13 14.66 33.11
N ASN A 267 19.48 15.41 34.01
CA ASN A 267 18.01 15.58 34.05
C ASN A 267 17.56 16.91 33.45
N VAL A 268 18.49 17.67 32.85
CA VAL A 268 18.25 18.92 32.14
C VAL A 268 18.96 18.90 30.78
N PRO A 269 18.55 19.74 29.80
CA PRO A 269 19.18 19.82 28.49
C PRO A 269 20.68 20.18 28.57
N VAL A 270 21.49 19.50 27.75
CA VAL A 270 22.95 19.71 27.67
C VAL A 270 23.29 20.30 26.31
N TYR A 271 23.74 21.54 26.27
CA TYR A 271 24.16 22.22 25.05
C TYR A 271 25.68 22.16 24.88
N GLY A 272 26.15 21.85 23.68
CA GLY A 272 27.58 21.73 23.38
C GLY A 272 28.16 22.96 22.67
N MET A 273 29.49 23.01 22.54
CA MET A 273 30.20 24.02 21.76
C MET A 273 30.89 23.46 20.50
N LEU A 274 31.08 22.14 20.42
CA LEU A 274 31.79 21.47 19.33
C LEU A 274 30.88 20.48 18.60
N ASP A 275 30.98 20.45 17.27
CA ASP A 275 30.30 19.49 16.39
C ASP A 275 30.62 18.02 16.74
N THR A 276 31.81 17.74 17.27
CA THR A 276 32.27 16.39 17.63
C THR A 276 31.45 15.72 18.74
N TYR A 277 30.59 16.47 19.43
CA TYR A 277 29.75 15.97 20.53
C TYR A 277 28.37 15.52 20.06
N VAL A 278 27.94 15.88 18.85
CA VAL A 278 26.63 15.50 18.31
C VAL A 278 26.53 13.97 18.25
N GLY A 279 25.39 13.42 18.71
CA GLY A 279 25.19 11.98 18.84
C GLY A 279 25.84 11.35 20.08
N SER A 280 26.54 12.15 20.89
CA SER A 280 27.16 11.72 22.14
C SER A 280 26.38 12.26 23.35
N GLY A 281 25.08 12.53 23.24
CA GLY A 281 24.24 12.86 24.40
C GLY A 281 24.02 14.35 24.69
N ILE A 282 24.60 15.27 23.91
CA ILE A 282 24.20 16.69 23.93
C ILE A 282 22.87 16.87 23.18
N THR A 283 22.05 17.82 23.62
CA THR A 283 20.87 18.30 22.91
C THR A 283 21.22 18.90 21.55
N GLY A 284 22.33 19.63 21.50
CA GLY A 284 22.76 20.39 20.33
C GLY A 284 23.36 21.72 20.74
N GLY A 285 23.31 22.69 19.86
CA GLY A 285 23.75 24.04 20.13
C GLY A 285 24.20 24.77 18.87
N PHE A 286 24.73 25.96 19.07
CA PHE A 286 25.60 26.61 18.10
C PHE A 286 27.00 26.00 18.25
N LEU A 287 27.35 25.11 17.32
CA LEU A 287 28.54 24.29 17.38
C LEU A 287 29.57 24.80 16.36
N ILE A 288 30.84 24.81 16.73
CA ILE A 288 31.91 25.03 15.76
C ILE A 288 31.91 23.91 14.73
N ASN A 289 31.99 24.29 13.45
CA ASN A 289 32.13 23.35 12.34
C ASN A 289 33.61 23.27 11.91
N HIS A 290 34.28 22.18 12.29
CA HIS A 290 35.70 21.97 12.00
C HIS A 290 35.99 21.84 10.50
N GLU A 291 35.09 21.19 9.76
CA GLU A 291 35.25 20.99 8.31
C GLU A 291 35.17 22.33 7.57
N LYS A 292 34.23 23.20 7.95
CA LYS A 292 34.09 24.54 7.37
C LYS A 292 35.29 25.44 7.70
N LEU A 293 35.86 25.30 8.91
CA LEU A 293 37.11 25.99 9.27
C LEU A 293 38.28 25.52 8.40
N GLY A 294 38.38 24.21 8.15
CA GLY A 294 39.36 23.62 7.22
C GLY A 294 39.21 24.13 5.79
N ARG A 295 37.99 24.11 5.25
CA ARG A 295 37.68 24.63 3.91
C ARG A 295 38.04 26.11 3.79
N ARG A 296 37.82 26.91 4.85
CA ARG A 296 38.19 28.33 4.84
C ARG A 296 39.70 28.53 4.86
N ALA A 297 40.43 27.75 5.66
CA ALA A 297 41.89 27.78 5.66
C ALA A 297 42.47 27.39 4.29
N ALA A 298 41.92 26.36 3.64
CA ALA A 298 42.28 25.99 2.27
C ALA A 298 42.03 27.13 1.28
N ALA A 299 40.90 27.84 1.41
CA ALA A 299 40.60 28.98 0.53
C ALA A 299 41.62 30.13 0.64
N LEU A 300 42.08 30.44 1.86
CA LEU A 300 43.12 31.44 2.07
C LEU A 300 44.47 30.93 1.55
N ALA A 301 44.77 29.65 1.77
CA ALA A 301 45.98 29.02 1.26
C ALA A 301 46.03 28.98 -0.27
N GLY A 302 44.90 28.71 -0.94
CA GLY A 302 44.76 28.79 -2.39
C GLY A 302 45.14 30.16 -2.94
N LYS A 303 44.63 31.25 -2.36
CA LYS A 303 45.03 32.63 -2.75
C LYS A 303 46.54 32.85 -2.71
N ILE A 304 47.22 32.28 -1.71
CA ILE A 304 48.68 32.37 -1.57
C ILE A 304 49.39 31.54 -2.63
N LEU A 305 48.92 30.31 -2.89
CA LEU A 305 49.50 29.44 -3.93
C LEU A 305 49.35 30.03 -5.34
N HIS A 306 48.34 30.88 -5.56
CA HIS A 306 48.15 31.68 -6.79
C HIS A 306 48.97 32.97 -6.83
N GLY A 307 49.81 33.24 -5.82
CA GLY A 307 50.77 34.35 -5.81
C GLY A 307 50.35 35.57 -4.98
N THR A 308 49.25 35.52 -4.24
CA THR A 308 48.88 36.61 -3.31
C THR A 308 49.79 36.59 -2.09
N GLN A 309 50.37 37.73 -1.72
CA GLN A 309 51.17 37.83 -0.49
C GLN A 309 50.27 37.69 0.76
N PRO A 310 50.67 36.92 1.79
CA PRO A 310 49.88 36.74 3.00
C PRO A 310 49.52 38.04 3.70
N SER A 311 50.42 39.02 3.74
CA SER A 311 50.19 40.37 4.31
C SER A 311 49.03 41.15 3.67
N ASN A 312 48.66 40.83 2.43
CA ASN A 312 47.53 41.46 1.73
C ASN A 312 46.20 40.73 1.97
N ILE A 313 46.23 39.60 2.67
CA ILE A 313 45.04 38.83 3.03
C ILE A 313 44.69 39.18 4.47
N PRO A 314 43.58 39.90 4.72
CA PRO A 314 43.20 40.27 6.07
C PRO A 314 42.90 39.01 6.89
N VAL A 315 43.30 39.03 8.16
CA VAL A 315 42.91 37.99 9.10
C VAL A 315 41.40 38.08 9.33
N GLU A 316 40.70 37.00 9.01
CA GLU A 316 39.25 36.98 9.07
C GLU A 316 38.78 36.47 10.43
N ASN A 317 37.75 37.11 10.98
CA ASN A 317 36.95 36.59 12.08
C ASN A 317 35.61 36.13 11.52
N GLU A 318 35.50 34.85 11.20
CA GLU A 318 34.25 34.29 10.67
C GLU A 318 33.50 33.52 11.76
N SER A 319 32.17 33.67 11.77
CA SER A 319 31.29 32.80 12.55
C SER A 319 31.15 31.47 11.80
N ILE A 320 32.10 30.58 12.03
CA ILE A 320 32.18 29.28 11.35
C ILE A 320 31.25 28.23 11.99
N GLY A 321 30.62 28.58 13.12
CA GLY A 321 29.65 27.70 13.75
C GLY A 321 28.31 27.61 13.02
N GLU A 322 27.57 26.54 13.30
CA GLU A 322 26.23 26.29 12.81
C GLU A 322 25.35 25.75 13.94
N TYR A 323 24.04 25.91 13.80
CA TYR A 323 23.10 25.26 14.71
C TYR A 323 22.95 23.79 14.31
N SER A 324 23.30 22.87 15.20
CA SER A 324 23.12 21.42 15.00
C SER A 324 22.54 20.80 16.27
N PHE A 325 21.59 19.87 16.08
CA PHE A 325 20.84 19.25 17.16
C PHE A 325 20.70 17.74 16.97
N ASP A 326 20.74 17.01 18.09
CA ASP A 326 20.41 15.59 18.13
C ASP A 326 18.90 15.42 18.26
N TRP A 327 18.28 14.85 17.23
CA TRP A 327 16.83 14.62 17.20
C TRP A 327 16.32 13.85 18.43
N ASN A 328 17.05 12.84 18.89
CA ASN A 328 16.61 12.03 20.03
C ASN A 328 16.59 12.85 21.32
N GLN A 329 17.54 13.77 21.48
CA GLN A 329 17.57 14.66 22.63
C GLN A 329 16.51 15.76 22.53
N LEU A 330 16.25 16.31 21.33
CA LEU A 330 15.11 17.24 21.13
C LEU A 330 13.79 16.61 21.57
N GLN A 331 13.56 15.35 21.19
CA GLN A 331 12.38 14.60 21.64
C GLN A 331 12.36 14.37 23.15
N ARG A 332 13.50 13.98 23.75
CA ARG A 332 13.63 13.79 25.20
C ARG A 332 13.26 15.04 25.99
N TRP A 333 13.70 16.21 25.52
CA TRP A 333 13.47 17.50 26.18
C TRP A 333 12.21 18.21 25.70
N LYS A 334 11.42 17.57 24.82
CA LYS A 334 10.17 18.11 24.24
C LYS A 334 10.36 19.48 23.60
N VAL A 335 11.51 19.69 22.94
CA VAL A 335 11.80 20.91 22.20
C VAL A 335 11.14 20.79 20.82
N PRO A 336 10.18 21.67 20.47
CA PRO A 336 9.51 21.60 19.18
C PRO A 336 10.42 22.17 18.08
N GLU A 337 10.37 21.56 16.90
CA GLU A 337 11.25 21.86 15.75
C GLU A 337 11.06 23.29 15.22
N ASP A 338 9.85 23.84 15.32
CA ASP A 338 9.50 25.19 14.87
C ASP A 338 10.14 26.30 15.71
N LYS A 339 10.59 25.98 16.93
CA LYS A 339 11.32 26.91 17.80
C LYS A 339 12.83 26.89 17.55
N LEU A 340 13.34 25.99 16.72
CA LEU A 340 14.77 25.98 16.40
C LEU A 340 15.11 27.17 15.49
N PRO A 341 16.33 27.73 15.58
CA PRO A 341 16.79 28.75 14.65
C PRO A 341 16.66 28.29 13.18
N PRO A 342 16.47 29.21 12.23
CA PRO A 342 16.53 28.87 10.81
C PRO A 342 17.89 28.25 10.47
N ASP A 343 17.90 27.38 9.45
CA ASP A 343 19.09 26.63 8.99
C ASP A 343 19.70 25.66 10.02
N SER A 344 18.94 25.31 11.07
CA SER A 344 19.35 24.28 12.03
C SER A 344 19.46 22.91 11.37
N LYS A 345 20.62 22.27 11.53
CA LYS A 345 20.87 20.89 11.12
C LYS A 345 20.31 19.92 12.16
N LEU A 346 19.52 18.95 11.71
CA LEU A 346 18.96 17.90 12.55
C LEU A 346 19.64 16.57 12.28
N ASP A 347 20.51 16.17 13.20
CA ASP A 347 21.20 14.89 13.14
C ASP A 347 20.34 13.79 13.79
N PHE A 348 20.44 12.57 13.24
CA PHE A 348 19.71 11.38 13.69
C PHE A 348 18.17 11.47 13.63
N LYS A 349 17.61 12.38 12.81
CA LYS A 349 16.16 12.45 12.57
C LYS A 349 15.68 11.18 11.87
N LYS A 350 14.92 10.36 12.60
CA LYS A 350 14.23 9.19 12.04
C LYS A 350 12.88 9.63 11.49
N ILE A 351 12.81 9.84 10.19
CA ILE A 351 11.55 10.10 9.49
C ILE A 351 10.71 8.82 9.60
N GLY A 352 9.49 8.93 10.12
CA GLY A 352 8.62 7.77 10.31
C GLY A 352 8.17 7.17 8.97
N VAL A 353 7.89 5.87 8.94
CA VAL A 353 7.34 5.17 7.74
C VAL A 353 6.09 5.88 7.22
N TRP A 354 5.24 6.37 8.13
CA TRP A 354 4.05 7.15 7.76
C TRP A 354 4.40 8.48 7.08
N GLU A 355 5.39 9.21 7.56
CA GLU A 355 5.82 10.48 6.96
C GLU A 355 6.40 10.27 5.56
N LEU A 356 7.13 9.17 5.38
CA LEU A 356 7.82 8.86 4.13
C LEU A 356 6.88 8.24 3.08
N TYR A 357 5.91 7.41 3.49
CA TYR A 357 5.13 6.55 2.59
C TYR A 357 3.61 6.63 2.75
N LYS A 358 3.03 7.67 3.39
CA LYS A 358 1.58 7.74 3.62
C LYS A 358 0.75 7.61 2.34
N TRP A 359 1.21 8.19 1.22
CA TRP A 359 0.43 8.18 -0.02
C TRP A 359 0.49 6.84 -0.72
N GLU A 360 1.63 6.17 -0.63
CA GLU A 360 1.88 4.82 -1.13
C GLU A 360 1.07 3.80 -0.32
N LEU A 361 1.05 3.93 1.01
CA LEU A 361 0.22 3.11 1.90
C LEU A 361 -1.27 3.31 1.64
N LEU A 362 -1.73 4.57 1.54
CA LEU A 362 -3.12 4.87 1.19
C LEU A 362 -3.50 4.32 -0.19
N GLY A 363 -2.62 4.48 -1.18
CA GLY A 363 -2.81 3.92 -2.52
C GLY A 363 -2.92 2.40 -2.51
N GLY A 364 -2.05 1.72 -1.76
CA GLY A 364 -2.09 0.27 -1.57
C GLY A 364 -3.37 -0.22 -0.91
N ILE A 365 -3.85 0.48 0.12
CA ILE A 365 -5.13 0.17 0.79
C ILE A 365 -6.30 0.33 -0.20
N VAL A 366 -6.34 1.44 -0.95
CA VAL A 366 -7.40 1.68 -1.95
C VAL A 366 -7.37 0.62 -3.04
N PHE A 367 -6.18 0.24 -3.52
CA PHE A 367 -6.03 -0.82 -4.51
C PHE A 367 -6.55 -2.17 -4.00
N LEU A 368 -6.23 -2.55 -2.76
CA LEU A 368 -6.72 -3.80 -2.15
C LEU A 368 -8.24 -3.80 -1.98
N LEU A 369 -8.84 -2.66 -1.61
CA LEU A 369 -10.29 -2.50 -1.52
C LEU A 369 -10.96 -2.65 -2.88
N LEU A 370 -10.40 -2.04 -3.93
CA LEU A 370 -10.91 -2.17 -5.30
C LEU A 370 -10.81 -3.62 -5.81
N GLN A 371 -9.70 -4.31 -5.54
CA GLN A 371 -9.52 -5.72 -5.89
C GLN A 371 -10.52 -6.63 -5.16
N SER A 372 -10.74 -6.37 -3.87
CA SER A 372 -11.73 -7.13 -3.08
C SER A 372 -13.15 -6.89 -3.58
N LEU A 373 -13.51 -5.65 -3.90
CA LEU A 373 -14.80 -5.32 -4.48
C LEU A 373 -15.02 -6.01 -5.83
N LEU A 374 -14.00 -6.02 -6.70
CA LEU A 374 -14.05 -6.71 -7.99
C LEU A 374 -14.24 -8.23 -7.79
N LEU A 375 -13.48 -8.85 -6.89
CA LEU A 375 -13.59 -10.28 -6.59
C LEU A 375 -14.99 -10.65 -6.07
N ILE A 376 -15.52 -9.88 -5.11
CA ILE A 376 -16.87 -10.09 -4.59
C ILE A 376 -17.90 -9.98 -5.72
N THR A 377 -17.79 -8.96 -6.56
CA THR A 377 -18.69 -8.75 -7.71
C THR A 377 -18.66 -9.95 -8.67
N LEU A 378 -17.48 -10.46 -9.00
CA LEU A 378 -17.32 -11.64 -9.86
C LEU A 378 -17.89 -12.91 -9.21
N LEU A 379 -17.70 -13.10 -7.90
CA LEU A 379 -18.25 -14.24 -7.17
C LEU A 379 -19.78 -14.21 -7.14
N VAL A 380 -20.37 -13.04 -6.88
CA VAL A 380 -21.83 -12.84 -6.91
C VAL A 380 -22.37 -13.10 -8.32
N ASN A 381 -21.75 -12.55 -9.35
CA ASN A 381 -22.16 -12.75 -10.75
C ASN A 381 -22.11 -14.24 -11.13
N ARG A 382 -21.05 -14.97 -10.74
CA ARG A 382 -20.92 -16.41 -10.98
C ARG A 382 -22.01 -17.22 -10.27
N SER A 383 -22.36 -16.86 -9.04
CA SER A 383 -23.42 -17.52 -8.28
C SER A 383 -24.80 -17.32 -8.93
N PHE A 384 -25.08 -16.08 -9.36
CA PHE A 384 -26.32 -15.74 -10.03
C PHE A 384 -26.49 -16.48 -11.36
N ARG A 385 -25.42 -16.57 -12.16
CA ARG A 385 -25.42 -17.32 -13.42
C ARG A 385 -25.73 -18.80 -13.22
N LYS A 386 -25.07 -19.46 -12.27
CA LYS A 386 -25.32 -20.89 -11.97
C LYS A 386 -26.77 -21.16 -11.56
N ARG A 387 -27.38 -20.27 -10.77
CA ARG A 387 -28.78 -20.41 -10.38
C ARG A 387 -29.72 -20.28 -11.59
N SER A 388 -29.45 -19.34 -12.48
CA SER A 388 -30.25 -19.14 -13.70
C SER A 388 -30.16 -20.34 -14.64
N GLU A 389 -28.94 -20.88 -14.84
CA GLU A 389 -28.72 -22.10 -15.63
C GLU A 389 -29.43 -23.32 -15.02
N ALA A 390 -29.42 -23.46 -13.69
CA ALA A 390 -30.12 -24.54 -13.00
C ALA A 390 -31.65 -24.45 -13.18
N VAL A 391 -32.23 -23.25 -13.02
CA VAL A 391 -33.68 -23.02 -13.20
C VAL A 391 -34.12 -23.32 -14.63
N ILE A 392 -33.34 -22.89 -15.63
CA ILE A 392 -33.65 -23.17 -17.05
C ILE A 392 -33.60 -24.67 -17.30
N ARG A 393 -32.55 -25.35 -16.85
CA ARG A 393 -32.40 -26.80 -17.02
C ARG A 393 -33.54 -27.59 -16.38
N GLU A 394 -33.93 -27.24 -15.16
CA GLU A 394 -35.06 -27.89 -14.47
C GLU A 394 -36.37 -27.71 -15.24
N SER A 395 -36.60 -26.52 -15.81
CA SER A 395 -37.80 -26.26 -16.63
C SER A 395 -37.84 -27.05 -17.93
N GLU A 396 -36.69 -27.23 -18.61
CA GLU A 396 -36.58 -28.03 -19.85
C GLU A 396 -36.78 -29.52 -19.57
N GLU A 397 -36.14 -30.06 -18.53
CA GLU A 397 -36.28 -31.47 -18.12
C GLU A 397 -37.74 -31.77 -17.74
N ARG A 398 -38.40 -30.86 -17.00
CA ARG A 398 -39.81 -30.99 -16.64
C ARG A 398 -40.74 -30.94 -17.86
N TYR A 399 -40.49 -30.05 -18.82
CA TYR A 399 -41.29 -29.96 -20.04
C TYR A 399 -41.17 -31.23 -20.90
N ARG A 400 -39.95 -31.76 -21.09
CA ARG A 400 -39.75 -33.01 -21.82
C ARG A 400 -40.45 -34.20 -21.16
N ALA A 401 -40.34 -34.33 -19.84
CA ALA A 401 -41.00 -35.41 -19.11
C ALA A 401 -42.52 -35.40 -19.28
N LEU A 402 -43.15 -34.22 -19.25
CA LEU A 402 -44.61 -34.09 -19.46
C LEU A 402 -45.05 -34.53 -20.86
N LEU A 403 -44.28 -34.19 -21.90
CA LEU A 403 -44.59 -34.60 -23.26
C LEU A 403 -44.39 -36.11 -23.47
N GLU A 404 -43.31 -36.68 -22.94
CA GLU A 404 -42.98 -38.10 -23.08
C GLU A 404 -43.97 -39.02 -22.36
N GLN A 405 -44.52 -38.60 -21.21
CA GLN A 405 -45.44 -39.39 -20.40
C GLN A 405 -46.92 -39.25 -20.81
N SER A 406 -47.26 -38.40 -21.80
CA SER A 406 -48.65 -38.23 -22.23
C SER A 406 -49.23 -39.52 -22.83
N SER A 407 -50.46 -39.86 -22.42
CA SER A 407 -51.24 -40.98 -22.96
C SER A 407 -51.70 -40.75 -24.40
N ASP A 408 -51.68 -39.49 -24.84
CA ASP A 408 -52.09 -39.08 -26.17
C ASP A 408 -50.89 -38.98 -27.10
N ALA A 409 -51.14 -39.29 -28.37
CA ALA A 409 -50.19 -39.08 -29.44
C ALA A 409 -50.14 -37.59 -29.82
N ILE A 410 -49.10 -36.91 -29.35
CA ILE A 410 -48.90 -35.47 -29.57
C ILE A 410 -47.94 -35.24 -30.72
N ALA A 411 -48.32 -34.34 -31.62
CA ALA A 411 -47.46 -33.81 -32.67
C ALA A 411 -47.44 -32.28 -32.64
N ILE A 412 -46.24 -31.69 -32.77
CA ILE A 412 -46.02 -30.29 -33.04
C ILE A 412 -45.82 -30.13 -34.55
N ILE A 413 -46.58 -29.24 -35.16
CA ILE A 413 -46.70 -29.12 -36.62
C ILE A 413 -46.49 -27.65 -37.00
N ASP A 414 -45.72 -27.43 -38.05
CA ASP A 414 -45.51 -26.11 -38.63
C ASP A 414 -46.80 -25.53 -39.22
N VAL A 415 -47.06 -24.25 -38.95
CA VAL A 415 -48.32 -23.59 -39.35
C VAL A 415 -48.42 -23.43 -40.87
N ASP A 416 -47.31 -23.19 -41.56
CA ASP A 416 -47.30 -22.83 -42.97
C ASP A 416 -47.30 -24.08 -43.87
N SER A 417 -46.46 -25.05 -43.52
CA SER A 417 -46.22 -26.26 -44.35
C SER A 417 -47.00 -27.49 -43.92
N LEU A 418 -47.63 -27.45 -42.74
CA LEU A 418 -48.22 -28.63 -42.06
C LEU A 418 -47.23 -29.80 -41.90
N LEU A 419 -45.92 -29.51 -41.91
CA LEU A 419 -44.87 -30.48 -41.64
C LEU A 419 -44.79 -30.77 -40.15
N ILE A 420 -44.64 -32.04 -39.79
CA ILE A 420 -44.44 -32.44 -38.40
C ILE A 420 -43.02 -32.03 -37.97
N LEU A 421 -42.89 -31.25 -36.90
CA LEU A 421 -41.62 -30.78 -36.35
C LEU A 421 -41.11 -31.70 -35.24
N GLU A 422 -42.02 -32.13 -34.37
CA GLU A 422 -41.72 -32.96 -33.21
C GLU A 422 -42.92 -33.82 -32.83
N VAL A 423 -42.65 -34.99 -32.28
CA VAL A 423 -43.67 -35.95 -31.84
C VAL A 423 -43.26 -36.54 -30.51
N ASN A 424 -44.22 -36.83 -29.65
CA ASN A 424 -43.92 -37.59 -28.44
C ASN A 424 -43.81 -39.09 -28.72
N ARG A 425 -43.30 -39.85 -27.74
CA ARG A 425 -43.16 -41.31 -27.83
C ARG A 425 -44.49 -42.00 -28.13
N ARG A 426 -45.60 -41.51 -27.57
CA ARG A 426 -46.91 -42.11 -27.80
C ARG A 426 -47.35 -42.02 -29.26
N TRP A 427 -47.03 -40.92 -29.94
CA TRP A 427 -47.32 -40.75 -31.36
C TRP A 427 -46.55 -41.74 -32.23
N THR A 428 -45.27 -41.99 -31.95
CA THR A 428 -44.48 -42.97 -32.71
C THR A 428 -45.01 -44.40 -32.51
N GLU A 429 -45.36 -44.76 -31.28
CA GLU A 429 -46.02 -46.05 -30.96
C GLU A 429 -47.37 -46.21 -31.67
N MET A 430 -48.20 -45.16 -31.67
CA MET A 430 -49.55 -45.21 -32.25
C MET A 430 -49.54 -45.21 -33.78
N MET A 431 -48.67 -44.41 -34.40
CA MET A 431 -48.62 -44.20 -35.85
C MET A 431 -47.67 -45.16 -36.58
N GLY A 432 -46.73 -45.76 -35.85
CA GLY A 432 -45.76 -46.74 -36.36
C GLY A 432 -44.57 -46.14 -37.11
N TYR A 433 -44.38 -44.81 -37.06
CA TYR A 433 -43.22 -44.12 -37.63
C TYR A 433 -42.19 -43.78 -36.55
N SER A 434 -40.90 -43.80 -36.87
CA SER A 434 -39.88 -43.24 -35.96
C SER A 434 -39.99 -41.71 -35.88
N ALA A 435 -39.42 -41.09 -34.85
CA ALA A 435 -39.43 -39.63 -34.71
C ALA A 435 -38.70 -38.93 -35.89
N GLU A 436 -37.64 -39.54 -36.42
CA GLU A 436 -36.92 -39.02 -37.59
C GLU A 436 -37.72 -39.15 -38.90
N GLU A 437 -38.49 -40.23 -39.05
CA GLU A 437 -39.41 -40.40 -40.16
C GLU A 437 -40.58 -39.42 -40.07
N ALA A 438 -41.12 -39.22 -38.86
CA ALA A 438 -42.22 -38.28 -38.60
C ALA A 438 -41.89 -36.88 -39.10
N ARG A 439 -40.66 -36.40 -38.90
CA ARG A 439 -40.20 -35.08 -39.36
C ARG A 439 -40.20 -34.87 -40.87
N LYS A 440 -40.33 -35.95 -41.65
CA LYS A 440 -40.41 -35.91 -43.11
C LYS A 440 -41.85 -36.01 -43.61
N LEU A 441 -42.83 -36.13 -42.70
CA LEU A 441 -44.24 -36.28 -43.03
C LEU A 441 -44.98 -34.96 -42.81
N SER A 442 -45.98 -34.74 -43.65
CA SER A 442 -46.98 -33.69 -43.49
C SER A 442 -48.32 -34.30 -43.05
N MET A 443 -49.22 -33.48 -42.51
CA MET A 443 -50.56 -33.92 -42.14
C MET A 443 -51.34 -34.57 -43.28
N TYR A 444 -51.06 -34.23 -44.54
CA TYR A 444 -51.65 -34.89 -45.70
C TYR A 444 -51.29 -36.38 -45.84
N ASN A 445 -50.16 -36.81 -45.28
CA ASN A 445 -49.73 -38.20 -45.34
C ASN A 445 -50.45 -39.05 -44.29
N VAL A 446 -50.72 -38.46 -43.12
CA VAL A 446 -51.19 -39.15 -41.92
C VAL A 446 -52.68 -38.99 -41.67
N ASP A 447 -53.32 -37.93 -42.13
CA ASP A 447 -54.77 -37.75 -42.05
C ASP A 447 -55.46 -38.51 -43.20
N ALA A 448 -56.50 -39.27 -42.91
CA ALA A 448 -57.20 -40.07 -43.92
C ALA A 448 -58.25 -39.28 -44.72
N ASN A 449 -58.50 -38.01 -44.36
CA ASN A 449 -59.43 -37.14 -45.08
C ASN A 449 -58.82 -36.56 -46.37
N ILE A 450 -59.68 -35.96 -47.20
CA ILE A 450 -59.24 -35.26 -48.43
C ILE A 450 -58.49 -33.95 -48.08
N PRO A 451 -57.51 -33.52 -48.90
CA PRO A 451 -56.71 -32.33 -48.63
C PRO A 451 -57.50 -31.05 -48.37
N GLU A 452 -58.65 -30.87 -49.02
CA GLU A 452 -59.53 -29.70 -48.85
C GLU A 452 -60.10 -29.64 -47.43
N HIS A 453 -60.48 -30.79 -46.87
CA HIS A 453 -60.97 -30.89 -45.49
C HIS A 453 -59.86 -30.64 -44.48
N ILE A 454 -58.66 -31.21 -44.72
CA ILE A 454 -57.49 -31.00 -43.86
C ILE A 454 -57.15 -29.51 -43.79
N ASN A 455 -57.09 -28.84 -44.94
CA ASN A 455 -56.81 -27.41 -45.01
C ASN A 455 -57.87 -26.58 -44.28
N ALA A 456 -59.16 -26.87 -44.47
CA ALA A 456 -60.22 -26.17 -43.77
C ALA A 456 -60.10 -26.31 -42.24
N VAL A 457 -59.77 -27.51 -41.74
CA VAL A 457 -59.57 -27.77 -40.31
C VAL A 457 -58.40 -26.98 -39.75
N TYR A 458 -57.22 -27.01 -40.39
CA TYR A 458 -56.05 -26.30 -39.90
C TYR A 458 -56.14 -24.77 -40.08
N GLN A 459 -56.84 -24.27 -41.10
CA GLN A 459 -57.16 -22.85 -41.23
C GLN A 459 -58.11 -22.38 -40.11
N ASN A 460 -59.15 -23.17 -39.80
CA ASN A 460 -60.02 -22.86 -38.67
C ASN A 460 -59.28 -22.91 -37.33
N LEU A 461 -58.39 -23.90 -37.13
CA LEU A 461 -57.52 -23.95 -35.96
C LEU A 461 -56.62 -22.71 -35.86
N LEU A 462 -56.07 -22.23 -36.96
CA LEU A 462 -55.25 -21.02 -36.97
C LEU A 462 -56.04 -19.76 -36.61
N GLN A 463 -57.30 -19.67 -37.03
CA GLN A 463 -58.18 -18.53 -36.74
C GLN A 463 -58.76 -18.56 -35.33
N GLN A 464 -59.17 -19.75 -34.86
CA GLN A 464 -59.84 -19.92 -33.57
C GLN A 464 -58.88 -20.25 -32.42
N ASN A 465 -57.59 -20.48 -32.72
CA ASN A 465 -56.55 -20.95 -31.79
C ASN A 465 -56.87 -22.28 -31.06
N HIS A 466 -57.97 -22.94 -31.39
CA HIS A 466 -58.45 -24.14 -30.75
C HIS A 466 -59.14 -25.05 -31.75
N LEU A 467 -58.86 -26.35 -31.65
CA LEU A 467 -59.55 -27.41 -32.36
C LEU A 467 -60.25 -28.26 -31.28
N PRO A 468 -61.60 -28.22 -31.21
CA PRO A 468 -62.34 -29.03 -30.25
C PRO A 468 -62.16 -30.52 -30.55
N HIS A 469 -62.47 -31.35 -29.55
CA HIS A 469 -62.41 -32.80 -29.67
C HIS A 469 -63.30 -33.27 -30.82
N GLY A 470 -62.68 -33.92 -31.81
CA GLY A 470 -63.33 -34.35 -33.03
C GLY A 470 -62.86 -35.73 -33.46
N MET A 471 -63.79 -36.53 -33.93
CA MET A 471 -63.54 -37.90 -34.39
C MET A 471 -62.97 -37.87 -35.80
N ILE A 472 -61.82 -38.51 -35.98
CA ILE A 472 -61.16 -38.59 -37.29
C ILE A 472 -60.54 -39.96 -37.52
N ARG A 473 -60.18 -40.23 -38.77
CA ARG A 473 -59.37 -41.39 -39.13
C ARG A 473 -57.97 -40.95 -39.50
N LEU A 474 -56.99 -41.60 -38.89
CA LEU A 474 -55.58 -41.46 -39.22
C LEU A 474 -55.10 -42.67 -40.01
N ARG A 475 -54.18 -42.44 -40.95
CA ARG A 475 -53.47 -43.46 -41.72
C ARG A 475 -52.13 -43.75 -41.05
N ARG A 476 -51.94 -45.00 -40.61
CA ARG A 476 -50.70 -45.51 -40.01
C ARG A 476 -49.67 -45.90 -41.07
N LYS A 477 -48.42 -46.10 -40.66
CA LYS A 477 -47.40 -46.76 -41.48
C LYS A 477 -47.92 -48.14 -41.92
N GLY A 478 -47.87 -48.42 -43.22
CA GLY A 478 -48.43 -49.65 -43.79
C GLY A 478 -49.90 -49.58 -44.24
N GLY A 479 -50.52 -48.39 -44.20
CA GLY A 479 -51.79 -48.11 -44.89
C GLY A 479 -53.08 -48.48 -44.12
N ARG A 480 -52.98 -49.09 -42.94
CA ARG A 480 -54.14 -49.31 -42.05
C ARG A 480 -54.61 -47.98 -41.46
N THR A 481 -55.91 -47.83 -41.26
CA THR A 481 -56.49 -46.66 -40.59
C THR A 481 -56.82 -46.95 -39.13
N ILE A 482 -56.69 -45.93 -38.28
CA ILE A 482 -57.15 -45.94 -36.89
C ILE A 482 -58.14 -44.79 -36.68
N GLU A 483 -59.21 -45.05 -35.93
CA GLU A 483 -60.09 -43.99 -35.43
C GLU A 483 -59.53 -43.40 -34.15
N VAL A 484 -59.37 -42.08 -34.13
CA VAL A 484 -58.87 -41.34 -32.97
C VAL A 484 -59.80 -40.17 -32.68
N GLU A 485 -59.81 -39.76 -31.42
CA GLU A 485 -60.31 -38.46 -31.02
C GLU A 485 -59.15 -37.46 -31.09
N ARG A 486 -59.28 -36.42 -31.91
CA ARG A 486 -58.28 -35.37 -32.08
C ARG A 486 -58.72 -34.09 -31.40
N SER A 487 -57.82 -33.45 -30.69
CA SER A 487 -57.92 -32.05 -30.28
C SER A 487 -56.64 -31.29 -30.60
N GLY A 488 -56.70 -29.97 -30.57
CA GLY A 488 -55.53 -29.16 -30.89
C GLY A 488 -55.61 -27.71 -30.44
N ALA A 489 -54.46 -27.06 -30.43
CA ALA A 489 -54.33 -25.64 -30.13
C ALA A 489 -53.14 -25.03 -30.89
N VAL A 490 -53.16 -23.72 -31.05
CA VAL A 490 -52.00 -22.95 -31.53
C VAL A 490 -51.14 -22.57 -30.33
N ILE A 491 -49.87 -22.98 -30.33
CA ILE A 491 -48.91 -22.64 -29.26
C ILE A 491 -47.71 -21.88 -29.84
N GLN A 492 -46.95 -21.21 -28.97
CA GLN A 492 -45.68 -20.61 -29.35
C GLN A 492 -44.53 -21.56 -28.99
N TYR A 493 -43.78 -22.01 -29.99
CA TYR A 493 -42.68 -22.94 -29.84
C TYR A 493 -41.46 -22.41 -30.58
N SER A 494 -40.33 -22.28 -29.87
CA SER A 494 -39.09 -21.70 -30.40
C SER A 494 -39.30 -20.32 -31.08
N GLY A 495 -40.18 -19.48 -30.51
CA GLY A 495 -40.51 -18.15 -31.02
C GLY A 495 -41.47 -18.11 -32.21
N LYS A 496 -41.85 -19.26 -32.77
CA LYS A 496 -42.78 -19.39 -33.90
C LYS A 496 -44.13 -19.93 -33.45
N LYS A 497 -45.20 -19.57 -34.15
CA LYS A 497 -46.52 -20.20 -33.96
C LYS A 497 -46.49 -21.59 -34.60
N VAL A 498 -46.93 -22.59 -33.85
CA VAL A 498 -47.02 -23.99 -34.28
C VAL A 498 -48.38 -24.56 -33.87
N PHE A 499 -48.86 -25.58 -34.56
CA PHE A 499 -50.01 -26.36 -34.11
C PHE A 499 -49.55 -27.48 -33.19
N MET A 500 -50.17 -27.61 -32.01
CA MET A 500 -50.04 -28.78 -31.17
C MET A 500 -51.30 -29.61 -31.32
N ILE A 501 -51.16 -30.84 -31.82
CA ILE A 501 -52.28 -31.75 -32.07
C ILE A 501 -52.13 -32.97 -31.16
N SER A 502 -53.17 -33.23 -30.36
CA SER A 502 -53.30 -34.42 -29.53
C SER A 502 -54.25 -35.40 -30.20
N ASN A 503 -53.88 -36.68 -30.27
CA ASN A 503 -54.74 -37.72 -30.80
C ASN A 503 -54.81 -38.88 -29.80
N ARG A 504 -56.04 -39.24 -29.40
CA ARG A 504 -56.31 -40.31 -28.45
C ARG A 504 -56.93 -41.51 -29.16
N ASP A 505 -56.36 -42.69 -28.95
CA ASP A 505 -56.92 -43.95 -29.47
C ASP A 505 -58.15 -44.35 -28.65
N ILE A 506 -59.28 -44.54 -29.33
CA ILE A 506 -60.59 -44.85 -28.75
C ILE A 506 -61.08 -46.26 -29.09
N SER A 507 -60.20 -47.08 -29.68
CA SER A 507 -60.56 -48.41 -30.20
C SER A 507 -61.02 -49.38 -29.10
N GLU A 508 -60.45 -49.30 -27.90
CA GLU A 508 -60.84 -50.15 -26.76
C GLU A 508 -62.11 -49.66 -26.06
N GLU A 509 -62.25 -48.34 -25.91
CA GLU A 509 -63.39 -47.72 -25.22
C GLU A 509 -64.71 -48.05 -25.94
N ARG A 510 -64.70 -48.08 -27.28
CA ARG A 510 -65.86 -48.52 -28.07
C ARG A 510 -66.17 -50.00 -27.92
N LYS A 511 -65.15 -50.87 -27.80
CA LYS A 511 -65.39 -52.31 -27.57
C LYS A 511 -66.03 -52.53 -26.20
N LEU A 512 -65.59 -51.79 -25.20
CA LEU A 512 -66.13 -51.88 -23.84
C LEU A 512 -67.56 -51.34 -23.75
N GLN A 513 -67.85 -50.20 -24.39
CA GLN A 513 -69.21 -49.65 -24.47
C GLN A 513 -70.20 -50.59 -25.17
N ALA A 514 -69.77 -51.30 -26.21
CA ALA A 514 -70.61 -52.26 -26.92
C ALA A 514 -70.91 -53.54 -26.10
N LEU A 515 -70.01 -53.92 -25.18
CA LEU A 515 -70.19 -55.06 -24.26
C LEU A 515 -71.14 -54.72 -23.11
N LEU A 516 -70.94 -53.55 -22.46
CA LEU A 516 -71.79 -53.08 -21.35
C LEU A 516 -73.27 -52.92 -21.74
N GLY A 517 -73.55 -52.49 -22.97
CA GLY A 517 -74.94 -52.39 -23.46
C GLY A 517 -75.70 -53.72 -23.54
N LYS A 518 -74.98 -54.86 -23.56
CA LYS A 518 -75.58 -56.20 -23.67
C LYS A 518 -75.92 -56.81 -22.31
N ASP A 519 -75.12 -56.53 -21.28
CA ASP A 519 -75.28 -57.13 -19.95
C ASP A 519 -76.43 -56.48 -19.14
N VAL A 520 -76.69 -55.18 -19.36
CA VAL A 520 -77.78 -54.44 -18.70
C VAL A 520 -79.17 -54.97 -19.07
N LEU A 521 -79.36 -55.42 -20.32
CA LEU A 521 -80.64 -55.97 -20.79
C LEU A 521 -80.92 -57.35 -20.17
N LEU A 522 -79.89 -58.16 -19.93
CA LEU A 522 -80.05 -59.49 -19.34
C LEU A 522 -80.40 -59.43 -17.85
N ALA A 523 -79.84 -58.47 -17.11
CA ALA A 523 -80.12 -58.28 -15.69
C ALA A 523 -81.57 -57.86 -15.42
N ALA A 524 -82.13 -57.01 -16.30
CA ALA A 524 -83.51 -56.54 -16.21
C ALA A 524 -84.56 -57.66 -16.37
N ASP A 525 -84.28 -58.65 -17.23
CA ASP A 525 -85.18 -59.79 -17.45
C ASP A 525 -85.20 -60.78 -16.26
N VAL A 526 -84.04 -61.00 -15.63
CA VAL A 526 -83.93 -61.89 -14.46
C VAL A 526 -84.69 -61.31 -13.26
N GLN A 527 -84.55 -60.02 -12.98
CA GLN A 527 -85.25 -59.38 -11.86
C GLN A 527 -86.77 -59.47 -11.97
N ARG A 528 -87.32 -59.27 -13.16
CA ARG A 528 -88.78 -59.33 -13.38
C ARG A 528 -89.36 -60.71 -13.04
N SER A 529 -88.59 -61.79 -13.22
CA SER A 529 -89.03 -63.15 -12.95
C SER A 529 -89.09 -63.51 -11.45
N LEU A 530 -88.43 -62.74 -10.60
CA LEU A 530 -88.28 -63.01 -9.16
C LEU A 530 -89.34 -62.32 -8.29
N ILE A 531 -90.27 -61.57 -8.89
CA ILE A 531 -91.26 -60.77 -8.15
C ILE A 531 -92.47 -61.62 -7.74
N PRO A 532 -92.82 -61.74 -6.44
CA PRO A 532 -94.02 -62.44 -6.00
C PRO A 532 -95.31 -61.68 -6.38
N GLY A 533 -96.36 -62.44 -6.69
CA GLY A 533 -97.68 -61.91 -7.10
C GLY A 533 -98.45 -61.20 -5.97
N ASN A 534 -99.56 -60.55 -6.31
CA ASN A 534 -100.41 -59.83 -5.36
C ASN A 534 -100.88 -60.74 -4.21
N PHE A 535 -100.92 -60.19 -3.00
CA PHE A 535 -101.35 -60.88 -1.79
C PHE A 535 -102.55 -60.15 -1.18
N GLU A 536 -103.70 -60.82 -1.04
CA GLU A 536 -104.88 -60.26 -0.38
C GLU A 536 -105.38 -61.23 0.70
N ASP A 537 -105.57 -60.69 1.91
CA ASP A 537 -106.24 -61.34 3.03
C ASP A 537 -107.19 -60.33 3.71
N VAL A 538 -108.03 -60.81 4.63
CA VAL A 538 -109.09 -60.05 5.32
C VAL A 538 -108.54 -58.81 6.05
N LEU A 539 -107.26 -58.83 6.45
CA LEU A 539 -106.62 -57.77 7.22
C LEU A 539 -105.58 -56.95 6.43
N VAL A 540 -105.00 -57.47 5.35
CA VAL A 540 -103.92 -56.81 4.59
C VAL A 540 -104.04 -57.11 3.10
N SER A 541 -103.89 -56.08 2.25
CA SER A 541 -103.79 -56.20 0.79
C SER A 541 -102.48 -55.56 0.34
N VAL A 542 -101.70 -56.29 -0.47
CA VAL A 542 -100.42 -55.87 -1.04
C VAL A 542 -100.43 -56.13 -2.55
N LYS A 543 -100.16 -55.08 -3.34
CA LYS A 543 -100.05 -55.14 -4.79
C LYS A 543 -98.63 -54.79 -5.23
N THR A 544 -97.99 -55.67 -5.99
CA THR A 544 -96.63 -55.45 -6.47
C THR A 544 -96.64 -54.76 -7.85
N ILE A 545 -95.83 -53.72 -8.04
CA ILE A 545 -95.70 -52.98 -9.30
C ILE A 545 -94.22 -52.94 -9.70
N TYR A 546 -93.90 -53.29 -10.94
CA TYR A 546 -92.54 -53.21 -11.50
C TYR A 546 -92.45 -52.15 -12.59
N VAL A 547 -91.55 -51.19 -12.42
CA VAL A 547 -91.22 -50.17 -13.42
C VAL A 547 -89.69 -50.10 -13.55
N PRO A 548 -89.10 -50.52 -14.68
CA PRO A 548 -87.64 -50.50 -14.84
C PRO A 548 -87.12 -49.06 -14.95
N HIS A 549 -86.11 -48.69 -14.16
CA HIS A 549 -85.45 -47.40 -14.21
C HIS A 549 -83.93 -47.56 -14.07
N HIS A 550 -83.16 -46.74 -14.77
CA HIS A 550 -81.73 -46.97 -15.02
C HIS A 550 -80.79 -46.03 -14.24
N LEU A 551 -81.31 -45.17 -13.35
CA LEU A 551 -80.55 -44.02 -12.82
C LEU A 551 -80.77 -43.71 -11.34
N VAL A 552 -81.53 -44.52 -10.59
CA VAL A 552 -81.85 -44.23 -9.18
C VAL A 552 -81.65 -45.50 -8.37
N SER A 553 -81.01 -45.38 -7.21
CA SER A 553 -80.85 -46.47 -6.23
C SER A 553 -81.32 -46.01 -4.86
N GLY A 554 -81.86 -46.94 -4.06
CA GLY A 554 -82.26 -46.70 -2.68
C GLY A 554 -83.62 -47.31 -2.34
N ASP A 555 -83.81 -47.58 -1.06
CA ASP A 555 -85.06 -48.11 -0.53
C ASP A 555 -85.90 -46.94 0.00
N PHE A 556 -87.14 -46.84 -0.46
CA PHE A 556 -88.09 -45.83 0.01
C PHE A 556 -89.35 -46.49 0.53
N TYR A 557 -89.80 -46.05 1.70
CA TYR A 557 -91.08 -46.44 2.24
C TYR A 557 -91.82 -45.21 2.76
N ASP A 558 -93.12 -45.17 2.54
CA ASP A 558 -94.01 -44.19 3.14
C ASP A 558 -95.31 -44.87 3.53
N PHE A 559 -95.84 -44.46 4.68
CA PHE A 559 -97.03 -45.05 5.25
C PHE A 559 -97.92 -43.98 5.87
N ALA A 560 -99.22 -44.11 5.64
CA ALA A 560 -100.25 -43.26 6.23
C ALA A 560 -101.28 -44.11 6.98
N TRP A 561 -101.64 -43.67 8.18
CA TRP A 561 -102.74 -44.22 8.95
C TRP A 561 -103.98 -43.35 8.79
N SER A 562 -105.09 -43.93 8.33
CA SER A 562 -106.39 -43.25 8.29
C SER A 562 -107.18 -43.58 9.56
N GLN A 563 -107.33 -42.59 10.47
CA GLN A 563 -108.11 -42.79 11.69
C GLN A 563 -109.60 -43.05 11.44
N GLU A 564 -110.17 -42.42 10.41
CA GLU A 564 -111.59 -42.54 10.07
C GLU A 564 -111.93 -43.97 9.59
N HIS A 565 -111.05 -44.58 8.79
CA HIS A 565 -111.28 -45.90 8.20
C HIS A 565 -110.58 -47.04 8.94
N LYS A 566 -109.80 -46.74 9.98
CA LYS A 566 -108.94 -47.68 10.74
C LYS A 566 -108.07 -48.57 9.82
N ARG A 567 -107.53 -48.01 8.74
CA ARG A 567 -106.67 -48.73 7.78
C ARG A 567 -105.28 -48.09 7.72
N PHE A 568 -104.26 -48.94 7.66
CA PHE A 568 -102.87 -48.58 7.38
C PHE A 568 -102.60 -48.82 5.91
N SER A 569 -102.12 -47.81 5.19
CA SER A 569 -101.79 -47.92 3.77
C SER A 569 -100.45 -47.27 3.51
N GLY A 570 -99.61 -47.92 2.72
CA GLY A 570 -98.33 -47.37 2.31
C GLY A 570 -97.74 -48.17 1.17
N PHE A 571 -96.59 -47.74 0.70
CA PHE A 571 -95.84 -48.43 -0.34
C PHE A 571 -94.39 -48.58 0.10
N ILE A 572 -93.81 -49.72 -0.27
CA ILE A 572 -92.39 -50.00 -0.12
C ILE A 572 -91.86 -50.15 -1.55
N VAL A 573 -90.89 -49.33 -1.92
CA VAL A 573 -90.20 -49.41 -3.21
C VAL A 573 -88.77 -49.84 -2.93
N ASP A 574 -88.43 -51.04 -3.37
CA ASP A 574 -87.05 -51.49 -3.52
C ASP A 574 -86.61 -51.16 -4.94
N ILE A 575 -85.68 -50.21 -5.07
CA ILE A 575 -85.05 -49.87 -6.35
C ILE A 575 -83.69 -50.53 -6.34
N SER A 576 -83.64 -51.72 -6.94
CA SER A 576 -82.44 -52.54 -6.98
C SER A 576 -81.25 -51.78 -7.57
N GLY A 577 -80.30 -51.43 -6.72
CA GLY A 577 -79.06 -50.76 -7.08
C GLY A 577 -78.00 -51.76 -7.52
N HIS A 578 -77.80 -51.91 -8.82
CA HIS A 578 -76.46 -52.21 -9.35
C HIS A 578 -76.01 -51.03 -10.20
N GLY A 579 -75.68 -49.94 -9.50
CA GLY A 579 -74.72 -48.98 -10.00
C GLY A 579 -73.37 -49.68 -10.03
N VAL A 580 -72.98 -50.16 -11.21
CA VAL A 580 -71.61 -50.58 -11.49
C VAL A 580 -70.75 -49.32 -11.34
N GLY A 581 -70.06 -49.24 -10.20
CA GLY A 581 -68.86 -48.43 -10.03
C GLY A 581 -67.66 -49.32 -10.28
#